data_AF-A0A9D8L0M7-F1
#
_entry.id   AF-A0A9D8L0M7-F1
#
_cell.length_a   1.000
_cell.length_b   1.000
_cell.length_c   1.000
_cell.angle_alpha   90.00
_cell.angle_beta   90.00
_cell.angle_gamma   90.00
#
_symmetry.space_group_name_H-M   'P 1'
#
loop_
_entity.id
_entity.type
_entity.pdbx_description
1 polymer ?
#
loop_
_entity_poly.entity_id
_entity_poly.type
_entity_poly.pdbx_seq_one_letter_code
_entity_poly.pdbx_strand_id
1 'polypeptide(L)'
;MRLRLPLTILAGSALLAGCGTRPPARPEAPPAPAAVSTAQMAEANLAPASASLVTGRVALVPEAGGVHITGVIGGLPRGRQAAFHVHEKGDCSAVDAASAGGHFNPAAQPHGRAGSGAHHAGDM
;
A
#
# COMPACT_ATOMS: atom_id res chain seq x y z
N MET A 1 90.94 -4.54 0.86
CA MET A 1 90.04 -5.61 1.31
C MET A 1 88.60 -5.11 1.16
N ARG A 2 87.88 -5.68 0.19
CA ARG A 2 86.41 -5.79 0.00
C ARG A 2 85.52 -4.53 0.10
N LEU A 3 85.29 -3.99 -1.10
CA LEU A 3 84.13 -3.22 -1.59
C LEU A 3 82.77 -3.78 -1.13
N ARG A 4 81.83 -2.92 -0.71
CA ARG A 4 80.38 -3.22 -0.62
C ARG A 4 79.54 -1.98 -0.97
N LEU A 5 78.85 -2.05 -2.11
CA LEU A 5 77.89 -1.07 -2.63
C LEU A 5 76.47 -1.61 -2.37
N PRO A 6 75.53 -0.85 -1.77
CA PRO A 6 74.15 -1.30 -1.64
C PRO A 6 73.36 -0.91 -2.90
N LEU A 7 72.87 -1.94 -3.60
CA LEU A 7 71.95 -1.83 -4.73
C LEU A 7 70.53 -1.53 -4.20
N THR A 8 70.10 -0.28 -4.28
CA THR A 8 68.71 0.12 -4.00
C THR A 8 67.84 -0.13 -5.23
N ILE A 9 66.91 -1.08 -5.13
CA ILE A 9 65.89 -1.37 -6.14
C ILE A 9 64.76 -0.35 -5.98
N LEU A 10 64.60 0.55 -6.95
CA LEU A 10 63.51 1.52 -7.01
C LEU A 10 62.31 0.86 -7.71
N ALA A 11 61.29 0.46 -6.94
CA ALA A 11 60.03 -0.06 -7.47
C ALA A 11 59.19 1.11 -8.01
N GLY A 12 59.09 1.22 -9.34
CA GLY A 12 58.28 2.23 -10.01
C GLY A 12 56.78 1.93 -9.88
N SER A 13 56.05 2.80 -9.17
CA SER A 13 54.59 2.78 -9.12
C SER A 13 54.03 3.54 -10.33
N ALA A 14 53.46 2.82 -11.30
CA ALA A 14 52.74 3.43 -12.42
C ALA A 14 51.33 3.87 -11.95
N LEU A 15 51.14 5.18 -11.81
CA LEU A 15 49.82 5.79 -11.58
C LEU A 15 49.07 5.90 -12.92
N LEU A 16 48.09 5.03 -13.14
CA LEU A 16 47.12 5.21 -14.24
C LEU A 16 46.09 6.28 -13.85
N ALA A 17 46.28 7.49 -14.37
CA ALA A 17 45.27 8.55 -14.30
C ALA A 17 44.23 8.34 -15.42
N GLY A 18 43.05 7.82 -15.09
CA GLY A 18 41.92 7.72 -16.01
C GLY A 18 41.13 9.02 -16.08
N CYS A 19 41.05 9.63 -17.26
CA CYS A 19 40.16 10.77 -17.54
C CYS A 19 38.72 10.27 -17.70
N GLY A 20 37.90 10.40 -16.65
CA GLY A 20 36.45 10.20 -16.74
C GLY A 20 35.72 11.52 -17.00
N THR A 21 35.15 11.69 -18.20
CA THR A 21 34.23 12.79 -18.49
C THR A 21 32.87 12.48 -17.86
N ARG A 22 32.50 13.25 -16.82
CA ARG A 22 31.17 13.12 -16.20
C ARG A 22 30.17 13.90 -17.07
N PRO A 23 29.11 13.27 -17.60
CA PRO A 23 28.05 14.00 -18.29
C PRO A 23 27.45 15.05 -17.34
N PRO A 24 27.05 16.23 -17.85
CA PRO A 24 26.38 17.24 -17.05
C PRO A 24 25.11 16.66 -16.42
N ALA A 25 24.82 17.06 -15.18
CA ALA A 25 23.62 16.64 -14.48
C ALA A 25 22.37 17.00 -15.31
N ARG A 26 21.49 16.02 -15.50
CA ARG A 26 20.21 16.25 -16.18
C ARG A 26 19.40 17.26 -15.35
N PRO A 27 18.84 18.31 -15.96
CA PRO A 27 17.93 19.22 -15.27
C PRO A 27 16.81 18.45 -14.61
N GLU A 28 16.50 18.80 -13.37
CA GLU A 28 15.39 18.19 -12.63
C GLU A 28 14.08 18.47 -13.36
N ALA A 29 13.29 17.41 -13.57
CA ALA A 29 12.00 17.56 -14.23
C ALA A 29 11.08 18.44 -13.37
N PRO A 30 10.23 19.29 -13.98
CA PRO A 30 9.23 20.03 -13.23
C PRO A 30 8.37 19.07 -12.38
N PRO A 31 7.96 19.47 -11.17
CA PRO A 31 7.08 18.66 -10.34
C PRO A 31 5.81 18.33 -11.13
N ALA A 32 5.43 17.05 -11.14
CA ALA A 32 4.20 16.62 -11.77
C ALA A 32 3.01 17.38 -11.16
N PRO A 33 1.99 17.75 -11.97
CA PRO A 33 0.79 18.37 -11.43
C PRO A 33 0.16 17.46 -10.37
N ALA A 34 -0.32 18.07 -9.29
CA ALA A 34 -1.01 17.33 -8.24
C ALA A 34 -2.20 16.57 -8.84
N ALA A 35 -2.27 15.27 -8.57
CA ALA A 35 -3.39 14.45 -9.02
C ALA A 35 -4.67 14.95 -8.35
N VAL A 36 -5.63 15.42 -9.16
CA VAL A 36 -6.96 15.78 -8.66
C VAL A 36 -7.81 14.51 -8.64
N SER A 37 -8.32 14.16 -7.47
CA SER A 37 -9.19 12.98 -7.32
C SER A 37 -10.47 13.17 -8.15
N THR A 38 -10.78 12.18 -8.99
CA THR A 38 -12.06 12.07 -9.71
C THR A 38 -13.09 11.24 -8.94
N ALA A 39 -12.74 10.81 -7.72
CA ALA A 39 -13.63 9.99 -6.91
C ALA A 39 -14.92 10.76 -6.57
N GLN A 40 -16.05 10.07 -6.71
CA GLN A 40 -17.35 10.58 -6.33
C GLN A 40 -17.87 9.83 -5.12
N MET A 41 -18.87 10.41 -4.44
CA MET A 41 -19.61 9.70 -3.40
C MET A 41 -20.27 8.45 -3.99
N ALA A 42 -20.21 7.34 -3.25
CA ALA A 42 -20.88 6.11 -3.57
C ALA A 42 -21.70 5.62 -2.38
N GLU A 43 -22.57 4.65 -2.62
CA GLU A 43 -23.43 4.07 -1.60
C GLU A 43 -23.43 2.55 -1.72
N ALA A 44 -23.37 1.87 -0.57
CA ALA A 44 -23.49 0.44 -0.46
C ALA A 44 -24.68 0.07 0.45
N ASN A 45 -25.60 -0.72 -0.09
CA ASN A 45 -26.70 -1.31 0.66
C ASN A 45 -26.28 -2.68 1.20
N LEU A 46 -26.40 -2.87 2.51
CA LEU A 46 -26.13 -4.15 3.14
C LEU A 46 -27.43 -4.97 3.16
N ALA A 47 -27.42 -6.09 2.44
CA ALA A 47 -28.48 -7.08 2.47
C ALA A 47 -28.11 -8.24 3.42
N PRO A 48 -29.09 -8.92 4.03
CA PRO A 48 -28.80 -10.07 4.88
C PRO A 48 -28.20 -11.22 4.08
N ALA A 49 -27.18 -11.85 4.65
CA ALA A 49 -26.58 -13.10 4.15
C ALA A 49 -26.38 -14.08 5.32
N SER A 50 -26.16 -15.35 5.00
CA SER A 50 -25.86 -16.41 5.99
C SER A 50 -26.89 -16.51 7.13
N ALA A 51 -28.18 -16.35 6.79
CA ALA A 51 -29.31 -16.32 7.73
C ALA A 51 -29.19 -15.27 8.85
N SER A 52 -28.37 -14.22 8.65
CA SER A 52 -28.33 -13.07 9.55
C SER A 52 -29.53 -12.14 9.34
N LEU A 53 -29.71 -11.20 10.28
CA LEU A 53 -30.65 -10.08 10.14
C LEU A 53 -29.93 -8.77 9.80
N VAL A 54 -28.62 -8.84 9.51
CA VAL A 54 -27.80 -7.65 9.33
C VAL A 54 -28.22 -6.94 8.05
N THR A 55 -28.61 -5.68 8.20
CA THR A 55 -29.03 -4.81 7.10
C THR A 55 -28.52 -3.41 7.35
N GLY A 56 -28.41 -2.62 6.29
CA GLY A 56 -27.96 -1.25 6.45
C GLY A 56 -27.71 -0.54 5.14
N ARG A 57 -27.22 0.68 5.30
CA ARG A 57 -26.87 1.59 4.21
C ARG A 57 -25.67 2.39 4.65
N VAL A 58 -24.61 2.36 3.86
CA VAL A 58 -23.39 3.13 4.09
C VAL A 58 -23.06 3.98 2.86
N ALA A 59 -22.65 5.21 3.11
CA ALA A 59 -22.07 6.11 2.13
C ALA A 59 -20.54 6.03 2.19
N LEU A 60 -19.92 6.02 1.02
CA LEU A 60 -18.49 6.14 0.82
C LEU A 60 -18.23 7.55 0.32
N VAL A 61 -17.60 8.38 1.15
CA VAL A 61 -17.35 9.79 0.87
C VAL A 61 -15.85 9.98 0.63
N PRO A 62 -15.42 10.37 -0.58
CA PRO A 62 -14.03 10.69 -0.82
C PRO A 62 -13.57 11.87 0.05
N GLU A 63 -12.46 11.70 0.74
CA GLU A 63 -11.84 12.73 1.57
C GLU A 63 -10.35 12.87 1.24
N ALA A 64 -9.73 13.96 1.70
CA ALA A 64 -8.29 14.13 1.58
C ALA A 64 -7.57 13.00 2.34
N GLY A 65 -6.89 12.11 1.62
CA GLY A 65 -6.16 10.99 2.20
C GLY A 65 -6.90 9.66 2.27
N GLY A 66 -8.14 9.56 1.78
CA GLY A 66 -8.84 8.28 1.72
C GLY A 66 -10.35 8.37 1.44
N VAL A 67 -11.09 7.42 2.01
CA VAL A 67 -12.55 7.34 1.91
C VAL A 67 -13.12 7.25 3.32
N HIS A 68 -14.03 8.15 3.64
CA HIS A 68 -14.83 8.08 4.86
C HIS A 68 -16.06 7.22 4.62
N ILE A 69 -16.25 6.19 5.45
CA ILE A 69 -17.41 5.31 5.40
C ILE A 69 -18.33 5.65 6.57
N THR A 70 -19.57 6.05 6.27
CA THR A 70 -20.57 6.44 7.29
C THR A 70 -21.94 5.89 6.95
N GLY A 71 -22.76 5.59 7.95
CA GLY A 71 -24.11 5.07 7.70
C GLY A 71 -24.77 4.43 8.91
N VAL A 72 -25.82 3.66 8.63
CA VAL A 72 -26.62 2.97 9.66
C VAL A 72 -26.64 1.49 9.34
N ILE A 73 -26.27 0.67 10.33
CA ILE A 73 -26.30 -0.80 10.29
C ILE A 73 -27.11 -1.30 11.48
N GLY A 74 -28.06 -2.20 11.21
CA GLY A 74 -28.92 -2.84 12.19
C GLY A 74 -28.84 -4.37 12.11
N GLY A 75 -29.55 -5.04 13.01
CA GLY A 75 -29.60 -6.52 13.04
C GLY A 75 -28.34 -7.22 13.57
N LEU A 76 -27.37 -6.44 14.09
CA LEU A 76 -26.17 -6.97 14.72
C LEU A 76 -26.48 -7.65 16.07
N PRO A 77 -25.82 -8.77 16.39
CA PRO A 77 -25.92 -9.38 17.72
C PRO A 77 -25.52 -8.40 18.84
N ARG A 78 -26.31 -8.34 19.90
CA ARG A 78 -26.07 -7.43 21.02
C ARG A 78 -24.79 -7.81 21.78
N GLY A 79 -24.02 -6.81 22.21
CA GLY A 79 -22.82 -7.01 23.04
C GLY A 79 -21.64 -7.66 22.33
N ARG A 80 -21.64 -7.69 20.99
CA ARG A 80 -20.56 -8.24 20.18
C ARG A 80 -19.84 -7.15 19.41
N GLN A 81 -18.54 -7.32 19.24
CA GLN A 81 -17.75 -6.58 18.26
C GLN A 81 -17.93 -7.27 16.91
N ALA A 82 -18.29 -6.50 15.89
CA ALA A 82 -18.37 -6.96 14.51
C ALA A 82 -17.16 -6.39 13.75
N ALA A 83 -16.50 -7.23 12.96
CA ALA A 83 -15.49 -6.78 12.02
C ALA A 83 -16.18 -6.24 10.76
N PHE A 84 -15.58 -5.23 10.13
CA PHE A 84 -16.10 -4.63 8.91
C PHE A 84 -15.01 -4.68 7.85
N HIS A 85 -15.36 -5.14 6.64
CA HIS A 85 -14.36 -5.28 5.58
C HIS A 85 -14.88 -4.80 4.24
N VAL A 86 -14.01 -4.18 3.46
CA VAL A 86 -14.20 -4.01 2.01
C VAL A 86 -13.70 -5.28 1.32
N HIS A 87 -14.52 -5.88 0.46
CA HIS A 87 -14.14 -7.05 -0.33
C HIS A 87 -13.73 -6.65 -1.75
N GLU A 88 -12.99 -7.53 -2.42
CA GLU A 88 -12.41 -7.24 -3.74
C GLU A 88 -13.44 -7.19 -4.87
N LYS A 89 -14.64 -7.74 -4.68
CA LYS A 89 -15.74 -7.73 -5.66
C LYS A 89 -16.97 -7.05 -5.09
N GLY A 90 -17.64 -6.26 -5.92
CA GLY A 90 -18.97 -5.70 -5.64
C GLY A 90 -20.13 -6.68 -5.89
N ASP A 91 -19.89 -7.99 -5.82
CA ASP A 91 -20.88 -9.02 -6.07
C ASP A 91 -21.37 -9.63 -4.76
N CYS A 92 -22.59 -9.29 -4.36
CA CYS A 92 -23.24 -9.80 -3.15
C CYS A 92 -24.33 -10.85 -3.45
N SER A 93 -24.28 -11.52 -4.61
CA SER A 93 -25.34 -12.43 -5.07
C SER A 93 -25.39 -13.78 -4.35
N ALA A 94 -24.27 -14.24 -3.77
CA ALA A 94 -24.25 -15.50 -3.03
C ALA A 94 -25.01 -15.37 -1.70
N VAL A 95 -25.78 -16.41 -1.36
CA VAL A 95 -26.60 -16.47 -0.13
C VAL A 95 -25.78 -16.34 1.16
N ASP A 96 -24.50 -16.71 1.09
CA ASP A 96 -23.52 -16.63 2.18
C ASP A 96 -22.51 -15.49 2.00
N ALA A 97 -22.73 -14.61 1.01
CA ALA A 97 -21.85 -13.51 0.59
C ALA A 97 -20.46 -13.92 0.05
N ALA A 98 -20.20 -15.20 -0.21
CA ALA A 98 -18.90 -15.65 -0.74
C ALA A 98 -18.56 -15.09 -2.13
N SER A 99 -19.55 -14.65 -2.91
CA SER A 99 -19.36 -13.99 -4.21
C SER A 99 -18.57 -12.68 -4.13
N ALA A 100 -18.50 -12.06 -2.95
CA ALA A 100 -17.74 -10.84 -2.72
C ALA A 100 -16.22 -11.05 -2.88
N GLY A 101 -15.75 -12.31 -2.81
CA GLY A 101 -14.33 -12.66 -2.90
C GLY A 101 -13.57 -12.39 -1.59
N GLY A 102 -12.25 -12.30 -1.69
CA GLY A 102 -11.38 -11.99 -0.56
C GLY A 102 -11.52 -10.56 -0.06
N HIS A 103 -10.86 -10.26 1.06
CA HIS A 103 -10.74 -8.88 1.54
C HIS A 103 -9.91 -8.06 0.55
N PHE A 104 -10.29 -6.80 0.35
CA PHE A 104 -9.58 -5.89 -0.54
C PHE A 104 -8.14 -5.66 -0.06
N ASN A 105 -7.18 -6.20 -0.80
CA ASN A 105 -5.77 -6.22 -0.41
C ASN A 105 -4.82 -5.92 -1.59
N PRO A 106 -4.85 -4.69 -2.14
CA PRO A 106 -3.97 -4.31 -3.26
C PRO A 106 -2.48 -4.30 -2.90
N ALA A 107 -2.15 -4.21 -1.60
CA ALA A 107 -0.77 -4.14 -1.11
C ALA A 107 -0.21 -5.50 -0.64
N ALA A 108 -0.96 -6.61 -0.85
CA ALA A 108 -0.57 -7.97 -0.47
C ALA A 108 -0.07 -8.10 0.98
N GLN A 109 -0.74 -7.42 1.91
CA GLN A 109 -0.44 -7.49 3.34
C GLN A 109 -1.13 -8.70 3.99
N PRO A 110 -0.66 -9.19 5.15
CA PRO A 110 -1.43 -10.13 5.96
C PRO A 110 -2.71 -9.45 6.48
N HIS A 111 -3.74 -10.25 6.79
CA HIS A 111 -4.91 -9.77 7.52
C HIS A 111 -4.52 -9.26 8.92
N GLY A 112 -5.14 -8.18 9.38
CA GLY A 112 -4.82 -7.63 10.69
C GLY A 112 -5.83 -6.58 11.18
N ARG A 113 -5.62 -6.11 12.41
CA ARG A 113 -6.45 -5.05 13.00
C ARG A 113 -6.04 -3.68 12.46
N ALA A 114 -7.02 -2.92 11.96
CA ALA A 114 -6.80 -1.54 11.54
C ALA A 114 -6.13 -0.71 12.66
N GLY A 115 -5.14 0.09 12.27
CA GLY A 115 -4.36 0.92 13.21
C GLY A 115 -3.33 0.15 14.05
N SER A 116 -3.12 -1.15 13.81
CA SER A 116 -2.15 -1.97 14.53
C SER A 116 -1.37 -2.89 13.58
N GLY A 117 -0.20 -2.42 13.12
CA GLY A 117 0.69 -3.23 12.28
C GLY A 117 0.17 -3.44 10.86
N ALA A 118 0.67 -4.47 10.18
CA ALA A 118 0.26 -4.83 8.83
C ALA A 118 -1.15 -5.44 8.82
N HIS A 119 -1.98 -5.00 7.86
CA HIS A 119 -3.37 -5.41 7.66
C HIS A 119 -3.75 -5.20 6.19
N HIS A 120 -4.83 -5.82 5.72
CA HIS A 120 -5.36 -5.49 4.38
C HIS A 120 -5.83 -4.03 4.34
N ALA A 121 -5.86 -3.44 3.14
CA ALA A 121 -6.39 -2.09 2.96
C ALA A 121 -7.90 -1.99 3.28
N GLY A 122 -8.62 -3.11 3.17
CA GLY A 122 -10.04 -3.20 3.50
C GLY A 122 -10.38 -3.61 4.94
N ASP A 123 -9.41 -3.83 5.83
CA ASP A 123 -9.67 -4.27 7.21
C ASP A 123 -10.08 -3.11 8.12
N MET A 124 -11.19 -3.25 8.89
CA MET A 124 -11.71 -2.26 9.84
C MET A 124 -12.25 -2.90 11.14
#